data_AF-A0A2Z4LLX9-F1
#
_entry.id   AF-A0A2Z4LLX9-F1
#
_cell.length_a   1.000
_cell.length_b   1.000
_cell.length_c   1.000
_cell.angle_alpha   90.00
_cell.angle_beta   90.00
_cell.angle_gamma   90.00
#
_symmetry.space_group_name_H-M   'P 1'
#
loop_
_entity.id
_entity.type
_entity.pdbx_description
1 polymer ?
#
loop_
_entity_poly.entity_id
_entity_poly.type
_entity_poly.pdbx_seq_one_letter_code
_entity_poly.pdbx_strand_id
1 'polypeptide(L)'
;MDKKEIKLFTEERKMLIQFENQNMEYYVIFSFEENGDVYYLLTDREKLIIAKSQDNKLVEITDEKEIEIISEIVDEFANEHLVLDENGNDFLARFYEYGEIN
;
A
#
# COMPACT_ATOMS: atom_id res chain seq x y z
N MET A 1 20.39 0.60 10.60
CA MET A 1 19.24 1.00 11.41
C MET A 1 18.30 -0.20 11.43
N ASP A 2 17.73 -0.53 12.59
CA ASP A 2 16.71 -1.59 12.66
C ASP A 2 15.41 -1.06 12.05
N LYS A 3 14.82 -1.81 11.12
CA LYS A 3 13.54 -1.45 10.50
C LYS A 3 12.41 -1.51 11.52
N LYS A 4 11.42 -0.63 11.39
CA LYS A 4 10.22 -0.65 12.22
C LYS A 4 9.24 -1.70 11.73
N GLU A 5 8.90 -2.66 12.58
CA GLU A 5 7.98 -3.74 12.23
C GLU A 5 6.52 -3.28 12.13
N ILE A 6 5.82 -3.78 11.12
CA ILE A 6 4.41 -3.56 10.87
C ILE A 6 3.73 -4.91 10.64
N LYS A 7 2.77 -5.28 11.49
CA LYS A 7 1.93 -6.48 11.25
C LYS A 7 0.77 -6.11 10.33
N LEU A 8 0.81 -6.56 9.08
CA LEU A 8 -0.11 -6.09 8.04
C LEU A 8 -1.53 -6.63 8.18
N PHE A 9 -1.67 -7.95 8.35
CA PHE A 9 -2.98 -8.62 8.37
C PHE A 9 -3.61 -8.60 9.76
N THR A 10 -3.92 -7.39 10.22
CA THR A 10 -4.59 -7.12 11.50
C THR A 10 -5.90 -6.37 11.28
N GLU A 11 -6.87 -6.54 12.18
CA GLU A 11 -8.16 -5.83 12.10
C GLU A 11 -8.00 -4.30 12.16
N GLU A 12 -6.95 -3.79 12.81
CA GLU A 12 -6.66 -2.35 12.87
C GLU A 12 -6.25 -1.75 11.52
N ARG A 13 -5.69 -2.57 10.63
CA ARG A 13 -5.26 -2.16 9.28
C ARG A 13 -6.30 -2.48 8.21
N LYS A 14 -7.35 -3.17 8.61
CA LYS A 14 -8.41 -3.62 7.74
C LYS A 14 -9.33 -2.46 7.43
N MET A 15 -9.60 -2.27 6.15
CA MET A 15 -10.45 -1.20 5.66
C MET A 15 -11.47 -1.78 4.70
N LEU A 16 -12.76 -1.55 5.00
CA LEU A 16 -13.83 -1.83 4.06
C LEU A 16 -14.02 -0.58 3.21
N ILE A 17 -13.75 -0.70 1.92
CA ILE A 17 -13.75 0.44 1.01
C ILE A 17 -14.55 0.09 -0.24
N GLN A 18 -15.27 1.07 -0.75
CA GLN A 18 -15.87 0.97 -2.06
C GLN A 18 -14.80 1.20 -3.14
N PHE A 19 -14.47 0.14 -3.87
CA PHE A 19 -13.59 0.17 -5.04
C PHE A 19 -14.39 -0.26 -6.26
N GLU A 20 -14.39 0.54 -7.34
CA GLU A 20 -15.20 0.29 -8.55
C GLU A 20 -16.70 -0.01 -8.29
N ASN A 21 -17.28 0.66 -7.28
CA ASN A 21 -18.65 0.48 -6.80
C ASN A 21 -18.93 -0.85 -6.06
N GLN A 22 -17.91 -1.63 -5.71
CA GLN A 22 -18.02 -2.83 -4.89
C GLN A 22 -17.37 -2.60 -3.53
N ASN A 23 -18.01 -3.07 -2.47
CA ASN A 23 -17.38 -3.06 -1.14
C ASN A 23 -16.37 -4.20 -1.10
N MET A 24 -15.10 -3.84 -1.02
CA MET A 24 -13.99 -4.78 -0.92
C MET A 24 -13.24 -4.55 0.39
N GLU A 25 -12.64 -5.61 0.87
CA GLU A 25 -11.83 -5.60 2.09
C GLU A 25 -10.36 -5.54 1.68
N TYR A 26 -9.68 -4.50 2.15
CA TYR A 26 -8.25 -4.31 1.92
C TYR A 26 -7.52 -4.09 3.24
N TYR A 27 -6.22 -4.36 3.25
CA TYR A 27 -5.33 -4.03 4.34
C TYR A 27 -4.46 -2.85 3.95
N VAL A 28 -4.44 -1.81 4.78
CA VAL A 28 -3.62 -0.62 4.59
C VAL A 28 -2.19 -0.91 5.03
N ILE A 29 -1.26 -0.85 4.08
CA ILE A 29 0.18 -0.93 4.36
C ILE A 29 0.64 0.41 4.95
N PHE A 30 0.38 1.49 4.21
CA PHE A 30 0.52 2.86 4.70
C PHE A 30 -0.33 3.82 3.88
N SER A 31 -0.43 5.05 4.37
CA SER A 31 -1.05 6.17 3.68
C SER A 31 -0.19 7.41 3.81
N PHE A 32 -0.22 8.28 2.82
CA PHE A 32 0.51 9.55 2.83
C PHE A 32 -0.33 10.62 2.13
N GLU A 33 -0.02 11.89 2.39
CA GLU A 33 -0.66 13.03 1.76
C GLU A 33 0.35 13.70 0.84
N GLU A 34 -0.03 13.92 -0.41
CA GLU A 34 0.80 14.57 -1.42
C GLU A 34 -0.09 15.48 -2.26
N ASN A 35 0.29 16.76 -2.42
CA ASN A 35 -0.49 17.77 -3.15
C ASN A 35 -1.97 17.92 -2.72
N GLY A 36 -2.29 17.60 -1.46
CA GLY A 36 -3.65 17.69 -0.91
C GLY A 36 -4.53 16.46 -1.21
N ASP A 37 -4.00 15.48 -1.94
CA ASP A 37 -4.62 14.18 -2.12
C ASP A 37 -4.06 13.17 -1.10
N VAL A 38 -4.91 12.27 -0.62
CA VAL A 38 -4.50 11.18 0.29
C VAL A 38 -4.37 9.89 -0.50
N TYR A 39 -3.16 9.34 -0.46
CA TYR A 39 -2.76 8.13 -1.14
C TYR A 39 -2.67 6.96 -0.17
N TYR A 40 -2.97 5.78 -0.68
CA TYR A 40 -2.96 4.54 0.06
C TYR A 40 -2.22 3.49 -0.74
N LEU A 41 -1.29 2.80 -0.06
CA LEU A 41 -0.82 1.51 -0.51
C LEU A 41 -1.60 0.42 0.22
N LEU A 42 -2.31 -0.39 -0.55
CA LEU A 42 -3.24 -1.40 -0.08
C LEU A 42 -2.86 -2.78 -0.59
N THR A 43 -3.41 -3.80 0.06
CA THR A 43 -3.38 -5.17 -0.47
C THR A 43 -4.63 -5.96 -0.08
N ASP A 44 -5.02 -6.89 -0.96
CA ASP A 44 -5.98 -7.97 -0.72
C ASP A 44 -5.30 -9.29 -0.32
N ARG A 45 -3.98 -9.25 -0.03
CA ARG A 45 -3.03 -10.37 0.16
C ARG A 45 -2.39 -10.88 -1.13
N GLU A 46 -3.02 -10.67 -2.28
CA GLU A 46 -2.54 -11.22 -3.56
C GLU A 46 -1.75 -10.19 -4.36
N LYS A 47 -2.15 -8.92 -4.33
CA LYS A 47 -1.50 -7.82 -5.06
C LYS A 47 -1.33 -6.56 -4.23
N LEU A 48 -0.43 -5.69 -4.68
CA LEU A 48 -0.36 -4.31 -4.22
C LEU A 48 -1.28 -3.43 -5.07
N ILE A 49 -1.96 -2.49 -4.41
CA ILE A 49 -2.84 -1.54 -5.07
C ILE A 49 -2.47 -0.16 -4.55
N ILE A 50 -2.15 0.74 -5.47
CA ILE A 50 -1.98 2.15 -5.17
C ILE A 50 -3.30 2.84 -5.53
N ALA A 51 -3.90 3.50 -4.55
CA ALA A 51 -5.15 4.20 -4.75
C ALA A 51 -5.12 5.56 -4.04
N LYS A 52 -5.90 6.51 -4.54
CA LYS A 52 -6.13 7.80 -3.88
C LYS A 52 -7.58 7.98 -3.48
N SER A 53 -7.78 8.71 -2.39
CA SER A 53 -9.11 9.08 -1.91
C SER A 53 -9.68 10.25 -2.70
N GLN A 54 -10.80 10.01 -3.39
CA GLN A 54 -11.57 11.02 -4.11
C GLN A 54 -13.06 10.86 -3.76
N ASP A 55 -13.71 11.93 -3.28
CA ASP A 55 -15.15 11.95 -2.94
C ASP A 55 -15.60 10.80 -2.03
N ASN A 56 -14.79 10.47 -1.00
CA ASN A 56 -14.99 9.34 -0.08
C ASN A 56 -14.95 7.94 -0.75
N LYS A 57 -14.32 7.84 -1.92
CA LYS A 57 -14.04 6.57 -2.60
C LYS A 57 -12.55 6.44 -2.84
N LEU A 58 -12.08 5.21 -2.99
CA LEU A 58 -10.74 4.98 -3.53
C LEU A 58 -10.79 4.75 -5.02
N VAL A 59 -9.88 5.42 -5.71
CA VAL A 59 -9.67 5.29 -7.16
C VAL A 59 -8.26 4.75 -7.36
N GLU A 60 -8.15 3.62 -8.07
CA GLU A 60 -6.84 3.07 -8.47
C GLU A 60 -6.08 4.09 -9.30
N ILE A 61 -4.78 4.19 -9.05
CA ILE A 61 -3.92 5.04 -9.84
C ILE A 61 -3.40 4.22 -11.01
N THR A 62 -3.73 4.68 -12.21
CA THR A 62 -3.27 4.08 -13.46
C THR A 62 -2.37 5.02 -14.27
N ASP A 63 -2.11 6.23 -13.76
CA ASP A 63 -1.21 7.19 -14.40
C ASP A 63 0.24 6.81 -14.10
N GLU A 64 1.02 6.51 -15.14
CA GLU A 64 2.40 6.02 -14.99
C GLU A 64 3.33 7.00 -14.27
N LYS A 65 3.14 8.32 -14.46
CA LYS A 65 3.98 9.33 -13.80
C LYS A 65 3.65 9.45 -12.32
N GLU A 66 2.36 9.35 -12.00
CA GLU A 66 1.90 9.33 -10.61
C GLU A 66 2.43 8.05 -9.92
N ILE A 67 2.40 6.90 -10.60
CA ILE A 67 2.98 5.64 -10.09
C ILE A 67 4.49 5.76 -9.86
N GLU A 68 5.24 6.38 -10.77
CA GLU A 68 6.70 6.57 -10.63
C GLU A 68 7.03 7.34 -9.35
N ILE A 69 6.36 8.48 -9.11
CA ILE A 69 6.55 9.30 -7.91
C ILE A 69 6.21 8.51 -6.65
N ILE A 70 5.10 7.76 -6.68
CA ILE A 70 4.64 7.02 -5.50
C ILE A 70 5.57 5.84 -5.21
N SER A 71 6.12 5.20 -6.24
CA SER A 71 7.07 4.09 -6.09
C SER A 71 8.28 4.51 -5.27
N GLU A 72 8.82 5.72 -5.48
CA GLU A 72 9.92 6.25 -4.67
C GLU A 72 9.56 6.34 -3.16
N ILE A 73 8.31 6.72 -2.86
CA ILE A 73 7.79 6.80 -1.48
C ILE A 73 7.62 5.40 -0.89
N VAL A 74 7.14 4.43 -1.68
CA VAL A 74 7.04 3.03 -1.22
C VAL A 74 8.43 2.46 -0.93
N ASP A 75 9.43 2.79 -1.73
CA ASP A 75 10.81 2.33 -1.53
C ASP A 75 11.42 2.93 -0.26
N GLU A 76 11.24 4.22 -0.01
CA GLU A 76 11.64 4.85 1.24
C GLU A 76 10.95 4.16 2.43
N PHE A 77 9.64 3.95 2.33
CA PHE A 77 8.87 3.26 3.36
C PHE A 77 9.40 1.84 3.62
N ALA A 78 9.67 1.07 2.57
CA ALA A 78 10.19 -0.30 2.66
C ALA A 78 11.62 -0.34 3.22
N ASN A 79 12.42 0.71 3.05
CA ASN A 79 13.74 0.84 3.65
C ASN A 79 13.67 1.09 5.16
N GLU A 80 12.66 1.83 5.61
CA GLU A 80 12.47 2.15 7.03
C GLU A 80 11.63 1.12 7.80
N HIS A 81 10.76 0.38 7.10
CA HIS A 81 9.76 -0.49 7.70
C HIS A 81 9.90 -1.94 7.22
N LEU A 82 9.60 -2.86 8.12
CA LEU A 82 9.50 -4.28 7.84
C LEU A 82 8.02 -4.67 7.93
N VAL A 83 7.36 -4.82 6.77
CA VAL A 83 5.94 -5.17 6.69
C VAL A 83 5.80 -6.68 6.75
N LEU A 84 5.25 -7.18 7.84
CA LEU A 84 5.15 -8.60 8.15
C LEU A 84 3.76 -9.16 7.82
N ASP A 85 3.75 -10.30 7.15
CA ASP A 85 2.55 -11.13 6.98
C ASP A 85 2.16 -11.86 8.29
N GLU A 86 1.12 -12.68 8.23
CA GLU A 86 0.61 -13.47 9.36
C GLU A 86 1.60 -14.53 9.88
N ASN A 87 2.60 -14.90 9.07
CA ASN A 87 3.64 -15.86 9.41
C ASN A 87 4.96 -15.18 9.83
N GLY A 88 5.02 -13.84 9.82
CA GLY A 88 6.22 -13.07 10.15
C GLY A 88 7.22 -12.95 9.00
N ASN A 89 6.81 -13.17 7.75
CA ASN A 89 7.65 -12.94 6.57
C ASN A 89 7.51 -11.50 6.08
N ASP A 90 8.55 -10.96 5.45
CA ASP A 90 8.49 -9.68 4.74
C ASP A 90 7.52 -9.80 3.56
N PHE A 91 6.39 -9.10 3.67
CA PHE A 91 5.33 -9.06 2.67
C PHE A 91 5.74 -8.25 1.45
N LEU A 92 6.36 -7.08 1.65
CA LEU A 92 6.74 -6.20 0.55
C LEU A 92 7.84 -6.84 -0.31
N ALA A 93 8.77 -7.58 0.31
CA ALA A 93 9.81 -8.30 -0.41
C ALA A 93 9.29 -9.29 -1.49
N ARG A 94 8.00 -9.67 -1.46
CA ARG A 94 7.37 -10.51 -2.50
C ARG A 94 7.05 -9.76 -3.79
N PHE A 95 6.84 -8.46 -3.69
CA PHE A 95 6.43 -7.59 -4.80
C PHE A 95 7.62 -6.82 -5.39
N TYR A 96 8.73 -6.80 -4.66
CA TYR A 96 10.00 -6.21 -5.09
C TYR A 96 10.91 -7.29 -5.68
N GLU A 97 10.89 -7.46 -7.00
CA GLU A 97 12.03 -8.04 -7.70
C GLU A 97 12.92 -6.90 -8.19
N TYR A 98 14.18 -6.87 -7.74
CA TYR A 98 15.18 -5.90 -8.21
C TYR A 98 14.88 -4.40 -7.97
N GLY A 99 13.97 -4.06 -7.04
CA GLY A 99 13.67 -2.67 -6.69
C GLY A 99 12.61 -2.02 -7.58
N GLU A 100 11.82 -2.82 -8.30
CA GLU A 100 10.63 -2.37 -9.03
C GLU A 100 9.41 -3.13 -8.51
N ILE A 101 8.27 -2.44 -8.38
CA ILE A 101 6.99 -3.04 -8.00
C ILE A 101 6.44 -3.78 -9.23
N ASN A 102 6.30 -5.11 -9.15
CA ASN A 102 5.65 -5.95 -10.19
C ASN A 102 4.12 -5.84 -10.16
#